data_AF-G3IN04-F1
#
_entry.id   AF-G3IN04-F1
#
_cell.length_a   1.000
_cell.length_b   1.000
_cell.length_c   1.000
_cell.angle_alpha   90.00
_cell.angle_beta   90.00
_cell.angle_gamma   90.00
#
_symmetry.space_group_name_H-M   'P 1'
#
loop_
_entity.id
_entity.type
_entity.pdbx_description
1 polymer ?
#
loop_
_entity_poly.entity_id
_entity_poly.type
_entity_poly.pdbx_seq_one_letter_code
_entity_poly.pdbx_strand_id
1 'polypeptide(L)' 'MDPQMALTWGLLYMALVALCWRPGVTEAQETVPLQTLQCYNDYTERIICSWADTEDAQRLINMTLYRKLEK' A
#
# COMPACT_ATOMS: atom_id res chain seq x y z
N MET A 1 12.13 -8.06 45.02
CA MET A 1 12.36 -7.90 43.57
C MET A 1 13.40 -6.80 43.41
N ASP A 2 14.56 -7.10 42.81
CA ASP A 2 15.68 -6.16 42.72
C ASP A 2 15.33 -4.97 41.79
N PRO A 3 15.46 -3.72 42.23
CA PRO A 3 15.15 -2.54 41.41
C PRO A 3 15.97 -2.45 40.13
N GLN A 4 17.18 -3.02 40.09
CA GLN A 4 18.01 -3.04 38.89
C GLN A 4 17.40 -3.93 37.81
N MET A 5 16.83 -5.06 38.20
CA MET A 5 16.21 -6.04 37.30
C MET A 5 14.92 -5.51 36.65
N ALA A 6 14.16 -4.70 37.39
CA ALA A 6 13.00 -4.00 36.86
C ALA A 6 13.40 -2.95 35.80
N LEU A 7 14.50 -2.23 36.04
CA LEU A 7 15.03 -1.22 35.14
C LEU A 7 15.55 -1.84 33.83
N THR A 8 16.30 -2.94 33.93
CA THR A 8 16.83 -3.67 32.76
C THR A 8 15.72 -4.24 31.90
N TRP A 9 14.65 -4.77 32.53
CA TRP A 9 13.50 -5.29 31.78
C TRP A 9 12.73 -4.18 31.08
N GLY A 10 12.54 -3.04 31.75
CA GLY A 10 11.93 -1.86 31.15
C GLY A 10 12.71 -1.37 29.93
N LEU A 11 14.04 -1.28 30.03
CA LEU A 11 14.91 -0.88 28.92
C LEU A 11 14.86 -1.88 27.75
N LEU A 12 14.88 -3.17 28.04
CA LEU A 12 14.76 -4.23 27.03
C LEU A 12 13.41 -4.13 26.29
N TYR A 13 12.32 -3.92 27.04
CA TYR A 13 11.00 -3.78 26.47
C TYR A 13 10.89 -2.55 25.56
N MET A 14 11.43 -1.41 25.99
CA MET A 14 11.47 -0.19 25.17
C MET A 14 12.30 -0.38 23.90
N ALA A 15 13.44 -1.09 23.98
CA ALA A 15 14.26 -1.41 22.81
C ALA A 15 13.54 -2.33 21.81
N LEU A 16 12.84 -3.35 22.30
CA LEU A 16 12.03 -4.25 21.46
C LEU A 16 10.89 -3.49 20.77
N VAL A 17 10.19 -2.63 21.50
CA VAL A 17 9.11 -1.80 20.94
C VAL A 17 9.65 -0.85 19.86
N ALA A 18 10.81 -0.23 20.07
CA ALA A 18 11.45 0.62 19.07
C ALA A 18 11.86 -0.15 17.81
N LEU A 19 12.37 -1.37 17.95
CA LEU A 19 12.73 -2.24 16.82
C LEU A 19 11.51 -2.72 16.03
N CYS A 20 10.39 -2.97 16.71
CA CYS A 20 9.12 -3.35 16.10
C CYS A 20 8.38 -2.17 15.47
N TRP A 21 8.82 -0.93 15.74
CA TRP A 21 8.25 0.26 15.13
C TRP A 21 8.66 0.33 13.66
N ARG A 22 7.89 -0.36 12.80
CA ARG A 22 7.91 -0.02 11.37
C ARG A 22 7.37 1.40 11.24
N PRO A 23 8.04 2.30 10.49
CA PRO A 23 7.41 3.52 10.02
C PRO A 23 6.07 3.09 9.39
N GLY A 24 4.97 3.66 9.89
CA GLY A 24 3.66 3.43 9.29
C GLY A 24 3.80 3.69 7.79
N VAL A 25 3.21 2.83 6.98
CA VAL A 25 3.20 2.94 5.50
C VAL A 25 2.88 4.40 5.17
N THR A 26 3.92 5.16 4.83
CA THR A 26 3.79 6.49 4.27
C THR A 26 2.89 6.32 3.08
N GLU A 27 1.79 7.10 3.04
CA GLU A 27 0.78 7.16 1.99
C GLU A 27 1.18 6.33 0.78
N ALA A 28 0.62 5.12 0.69
CA ALA A 28 1.10 4.12 -0.25
C ALA A 28 1.22 4.75 -1.63
N GLN A 29 2.45 4.85 -2.13
CA GLN A 29 2.72 5.47 -3.42
C GLN A 29 1.81 4.80 -4.45
N GLU A 30 1.11 5.61 -5.26
CA GLU A 30 0.12 5.08 -6.19
C GLU A 30 0.72 3.94 -7.00
N THR A 31 -0.01 2.84 -7.13
CA THR A 31 0.46 1.68 -7.91
C THR A 31 0.65 2.07 -9.37
N VAL A 32 1.54 1.40 -10.10
CA VAL A 32 1.77 1.66 -11.55
C VAL A 32 0.47 1.62 -12.37
N PRO A 33 -0.46 0.66 -12.16
CA PRO A 33 -1.78 0.69 -12.80
C PRO A 33 -2.56 1.97 -12.55
N LEU A 34 -2.52 2.53 -11.33
CA LEU A 34 -3.24 3.74 -10.99
C LEU A 34 -2.56 4.99 -11.56
N GLN A 35 -1.24 5.08 -11.47
CA GLN A 35 -0.45 6.19 -12.01
C GLN A 35 -0.59 6.31 -13.54
N THR A 36 -0.73 5.18 -14.24
CA THR A 36 -0.82 5.13 -15.70
C THR A 36 -2.26 5.07 -16.22
N LEU A 37 -3.27 5.03 -15.34
CA LEU A 37 -4.67 4.93 -15.73
C LEU A 37 -5.12 6.22 -16.41
N GLN A 38 -5.50 6.10 -17.68
CA GLN A 38 -6.13 7.17 -18.44
C GLN A 38 -7.43 6.65 -19.05
N CYS A 39 -8.53 7.35 -18.80
CA CYS A 39 -9.83 7.02 -19.37
C CYS A 39 -10.37 8.21 -20.16
N TYR A 40 -10.72 7.97 -21.41
CA TYR A 40 -11.34 8.94 -22.30
C TYR A 40 -12.76 8.49 -22.60
N ASN A 41 -13.68 9.44 -22.79
CA ASN A 41 -15.04 9.15 -23.18
C ASN A 41 -15.40 9.94 -24.44
N ASP A 42 -16.25 9.36 -25.28
CA ASP A 42 -16.76 10.00 -26.49
C ASP A 42 -18.06 10.80 -26.24
N TYR A 43 -18.43 10.96 -24.96
CA TYR A 43 -19.66 11.62 -24.50
C TYR A 43 -20.97 11.05 -25.07
N THR A 44 -20.94 9.89 -25.71
CA THR A 44 -22.14 9.26 -26.28
C THR A 44 -22.36 7.88 -25.66
N GLU A 45 -21.49 6.91 -25.92
CA GLU A 45 -21.69 5.52 -25.49
C GLU A 45 -20.43 4.83 -24.94
N ARG A 46 -19.22 5.35 -25.21
CA ARG A 46 -17.99 4.63 -24.90
C ARG A 46 -17.10 5.36 -23.92
N ILE A 47 -16.49 4.56 -23.07
CA ILE A 47 -15.34 4.93 -22.25
C ILE A 47 -14.22 3.95 -22.62
N ILE A 48 -13.08 4.50 -23.04
CA ILE A 48 -11.88 3.74 -23.38
C ILE A 48 -10.85 4.05 -22.30
N CYS A 49 -10.37 3.02 -21.60
CA CYS A 49 -9.34 3.15 -20.59
C CYS A 49 -8.07 2.42 -21.03
N SER A 50 -6.93 3.06 -20.83
CA SER A 50 -5.59 2.48 -20.97
C SER A 50 -4.87 2.56 -19.64
N TRP A 51 -4.17 1.49 -19.27
CA TRP A 51 -3.34 1.41 -18.07
C TRP A 51 -2.25 0.36 -18.31
N ALA A 52 -1.19 0.39 -17.50
CA ALA A 52 -0.09 -0.57 -17.57
C ALA A 52 0.13 -1.24 -16.20
N ASP A 53 0.67 -2.45 -16.23
CA ASP A 53 1.16 -3.14 -15.04
C ASP A 53 2.65 -3.44 -15.21
N THR A 54 3.33 -3.82 -14.13
CA THR A 54 4.73 -4.26 -14.20
C THR A 54 4.82 -5.76 -14.45
N GLU A 55 5.82 -6.17 -15.23
CA GLU A 55 6.08 -7.60 -15.48
C GLU A 55 6.29 -8.36 -14.17
N ASP A 56 6.99 -7.74 -13.21
CA ASP A 56 7.23 -8.34 -11.90
C ASP A 56 5.95 -8.53 -11.09
N ALA A 57 5.00 -7.59 -11.14
CA ALA A 57 3.71 -7.73 -10.48
C ALA A 57 2.87 -8.84 -11.13
N GLN A 58 2.86 -8.90 -12.47
CA GLN A 58 2.10 -9.91 -13.23
C GLN A 58 2.53 -11.35 -12.95
N ARG A 59 3.79 -11.58 -12.54
CA ARG A 59 4.27 -12.91 -12.12
C ARG A 59 3.65 -13.39 -10.80
N LEU A 60 3.09 -12.48 -10.01
CA LEU A 60 2.55 -12.75 -8.67
C LEU A 60 1.04 -12.56 -8.61
N ILE A 61 0.52 -11.52 -9.27
CA ILE A 61 -0.88 -11.11 -9.21
C ILE A 61 -1.32 -10.49 -10.52
N ASN A 62 -2.56 -10.76 -10.92
CA ASN A 62 -3.21 -10.08 -12.03
C ASN A 62 -4.16 -9.02 -11.50
N MET A 63 -4.07 -7.82 -12.09
CA MET A 63 -4.96 -6.71 -11.76
C MET A 63 -6.14 -6.65 -12.73
N THR A 64 -7.32 -6.26 -12.22
CA THR A 64 -8.53 -6.04 -13.03
C THR A 64 -9.05 -4.63 -12.75
N LEU A 65 -9.26 -3.85 -13.80
CA LEU A 65 -9.87 -2.53 -13.70
C LEU A 65 -11.38 -2.66 -13.50
N TYR A 66 -11.89 -2.13 -12.39
CA TYR A 66 -13.32 -2.09 -12.09
C TYR A 66 -13.89 -0.70 -12.28
N ARG A 67 -15.01 -0.60 -13.01
CA ARG A 67 -15.79 0.63 -13.13
C ARG A 67 -16.92 0.62 -12.11
N LYS A 68 -16.89 1.54 -11.15
CA LYS A 68 -18.01 1.80 -10.24
C LYS A 68 -18.92 2.87 -10.85
N LEU A 69 -20.22 2.61 -10.90
CA LEU A 69 -21.25 3.60 -11.20
C LEU A 69 -21.83 4.06 -9.85
N GLU A 70 -21.72 5.34 -9.53
CA GLU A 70 -22.40 5.91 -8.36
C GLU A 70 -23.91 5.95 -8.64
N LYS A 71 -24.72 5.61 -7.63
CA LYS A 71 -26.19 5.56 -7.73
C LYS A 71 -26.81 6.90 -7.35
#